data_AF-A0A1C3KKL0-F1
#
_entry.id   AF-A0A1C3KKL0-F1
#
_cell.length_a   1.000
_cell.length_b   1.000
_cell.length_c   1.000
_cell.angle_alpha   90.00
_cell.angle_beta   90.00
_cell.angle_gamma   90.00
#
_symmetry.space_group_name_H-M   'P 1'
#
loop_
_entity.id
_entity.type
_entity.pdbx_description
1 polymer ?
#
loop_
_entity_poly.entity_id
_entity_poly.type
_entity_poly.pdbx_seq_one_letter_code
_entity_poly.pdbx_strand_id
1 'polypeptide(L)'
;MKLYKMKHNGRIDRCEYIIHWLYDEVGKIPNVNSEGIYENVALRVFFNVGYEILRKLGISDCFFNIYNINVDEQKEKKFLHDYFKNYEKMNGENFCNNDKCKEYCEYILFINKLYRKYINSSCYCFTSDGCKEIYPYYFNCNDNYNPHKLFEKLQCNKFEEYHEKLEKVNTPVPEDHYVKMIAEISLKEPHLLNWGNKKSSIIPEVVPDKITSDPFYTFALGSLGFLGVLLILFILYKVGSNILLKHKSFFTPMGSYFNNRDVRNRESYFENFEQQFLEDEVQFRHGNTENRRMRIAYHQA
;
A
#
# COMPACT_ATOMS: atom_id res chain seq x y z
N MET A 1 -24.91 9.88 0.54
CA MET A 1 -23.60 9.91 1.23
C MET A 1 -22.51 9.67 0.20
N LYS A 2 -21.59 10.62 -0.04
CA LYS A 2 -20.51 10.41 -1.02
C LYS A 2 -19.37 9.65 -0.34
N LEU A 3 -18.97 8.48 -0.87
CA LEU A 3 -18.07 7.53 -0.20
C LEU A 3 -16.63 8.04 -0.05
N TYR A 4 -16.18 8.97 -0.91
CA TYR A 4 -14.87 9.60 -0.77
C TYR A 4 -14.66 10.32 0.58
N LYS A 5 -15.74 10.72 1.27
CA LYS A 5 -15.65 11.38 2.59
C LYS A 5 -15.38 10.40 3.74
N MET A 6 -15.31 9.10 3.47
CA MET A 6 -15.00 8.09 4.48
C MET A 6 -13.50 8.07 4.80
N LYS A 7 -13.18 7.69 6.05
CA LYS A 7 -11.81 7.36 6.47
C LYS A 7 -11.22 6.30 5.55
N HIS A 8 -9.90 6.38 5.31
CA HIS A 8 -9.15 5.52 4.40
C HIS A 8 -9.46 4.02 4.56
N ASN A 9 -9.34 3.47 5.78
CA ASN A 9 -9.58 2.04 6.03
C ASN A 9 -11.02 1.61 5.72
N GLY A 10 -12.01 2.43 6.10
CA GLY A 10 -13.41 2.14 5.79
C GLY A 10 -13.76 2.26 4.30
N ARG A 11 -12.90 2.93 3.51
CA ARG A 11 -13.00 2.96 2.04
C ARG A 11 -12.43 1.67 1.44
N ILE A 12 -11.25 1.24 1.90
CA ILE A 12 -10.59 0.00 1.46
C ILE A 12 -11.49 -1.20 1.69
N ASP A 13 -12.06 -1.35 2.90
CA ASP A 13 -12.96 -2.47 3.20
C ASP A 13 -14.11 -2.56 2.19
N ARG A 14 -14.69 -1.41 1.82
CA ARG A 14 -15.78 -1.35 0.83
C ARG A 14 -15.30 -1.66 -0.59
N CYS A 15 -14.09 -1.23 -0.95
CA CYS A 15 -13.49 -1.59 -2.23
C CYS A 15 -13.41 -3.12 -2.37
N GLU A 16 -12.86 -3.79 -1.35
CA GLU A 16 -12.67 -5.24 -1.35
C GLU A 16 -14.00 -5.98 -1.57
N TYR A 17 -15.04 -5.62 -0.81
CA TYR A 17 -16.38 -6.19 -0.99
C TYR A 17 -16.95 -5.95 -2.39
N ILE A 18 -16.83 -4.74 -2.94
CA ILE A 18 -17.37 -4.42 -4.27
C ILE A 18 -16.63 -5.20 -5.35
N ILE A 19 -15.31 -5.31 -5.26
CA ILE A 19 -14.48 -6.02 -6.24
C ILE A 19 -14.82 -7.51 -6.25
N HIS A 20 -14.87 -8.15 -5.08
CA HIS A 20 -15.26 -9.56 -4.98
C HIS A 20 -16.69 -9.80 -5.46
N TRP A 21 -17.62 -8.90 -5.17
CA TRP A 21 -18.98 -8.97 -5.68
C TRP A 21 -19.04 -8.86 -7.21
N LEU A 22 -18.29 -7.93 -7.82
CA LEU A 22 -18.27 -7.76 -9.28
C LEU A 22 -17.78 -9.02 -9.99
N TYR A 23 -16.71 -9.66 -9.49
CA TYR A 23 -16.23 -10.91 -10.07
C TYR A 23 -17.20 -12.09 -9.88
N ASP A 24 -17.89 -12.13 -8.74
CA ASP A 24 -18.94 -13.13 -8.49
C ASP A 24 -20.10 -13.00 -9.48
N GLU A 25 -20.53 -11.78 -9.79
CA GLU A 25 -21.55 -11.53 -10.82
C GLU A 25 -21.06 -11.92 -12.21
N VAL A 26 -19.80 -11.64 -12.55
CA VAL A 26 -19.21 -12.09 -13.82
C VAL A 26 -19.21 -13.62 -13.93
N GLY A 27 -18.91 -14.32 -12.84
CA GLY A 27 -18.93 -15.78 -12.81
C GLY A 27 -20.31 -16.43 -12.95
N LYS A 28 -21.39 -15.66 -12.85
CA LYS A 28 -22.78 -16.12 -13.10
C LYS A 28 -23.19 -16.00 -14.56
N ILE A 29 -22.43 -15.26 -15.37
CA ILE A 29 -22.74 -15.07 -16.78
C ILE A 29 -22.35 -16.35 -17.54
N PRO A 30 -23.29 -16.96 -18.29
CA PRO A 30 -22.99 -18.17 -19.05
C PRO A 30 -21.98 -17.90 -20.18
N ASN A 31 -21.20 -18.92 -20.53
CA ASN A 31 -20.19 -18.89 -21.61
C ASN A 31 -19.05 -17.87 -21.41
N VAL A 32 -18.76 -17.51 -20.16
CA VAL A 32 -17.54 -16.78 -19.81
C VAL A 32 -16.43 -17.79 -19.59
N ASN A 33 -15.67 -18.09 -20.65
CA ASN A 33 -14.43 -18.81 -20.51
C ASN A 33 -13.34 -17.82 -20.08
N SER A 34 -12.40 -18.26 -19.23
CA SER A 34 -11.28 -17.45 -18.71
C SER A 34 -10.37 -16.91 -19.82
N GLU A 35 -10.43 -17.49 -21.00
CA GLU A 35 -9.76 -17.01 -22.22
C GLU A 35 -10.70 -16.07 -22.97
N GLY A 36 -10.48 -14.75 -22.84
CA GLY A 36 -11.13 -13.77 -23.71
C GLY A 36 -12.20 -12.87 -23.08
N ILE A 37 -11.99 -12.42 -21.84
CA ILE A 37 -12.89 -11.42 -21.21
C ILE A 37 -13.05 -10.14 -22.05
N TYR A 38 -12.01 -9.77 -22.80
CA TYR A 38 -12.07 -8.62 -23.70
C TYR A 38 -12.82 -8.90 -25.01
N GLU A 39 -12.82 -10.16 -25.45
CA GLU A 39 -13.57 -10.61 -26.63
C GLU A 39 -15.08 -10.70 -26.32
N ASN A 40 -15.43 -10.91 -25.06
CA ASN A 40 -16.81 -10.91 -24.60
C ASN A 40 -17.35 -9.47 -24.42
N VAL A 41 -18.18 -9.04 -25.37
CA VAL A 41 -18.82 -7.71 -25.37
C VAL A 41 -19.62 -7.44 -24.09
N ALA A 42 -20.32 -8.44 -23.56
CA ALA A 42 -21.15 -8.29 -22.37
C ALA A 42 -20.29 -7.98 -21.12
N LEU A 43 -19.16 -8.67 -20.97
CA LEU A 43 -18.23 -8.43 -19.86
C LEU A 43 -17.58 -7.06 -19.94
N ARG A 44 -17.16 -6.64 -21.14
CA ARG A 44 -16.61 -5.30 -21.33
C ARG A 44 -17.61 -4.21 -20.93
N VAL A 45 -18.88 -4.36 -21.34
CA VAL A 45 -19.94 -3.43 -20.95
C VAL A 45 -20.17 -3.47 -19.44
N PHE A 46 -20.23 -4.66 -18.84
CA PHE A 46 -20.42 -4.84 -17.41
C PHE A 46 -19.33 -4.14 -16.58
N PHE A 47 -18.06 -4.39 -16.90
CA PHE A 47 -16.95 -3.75 -16.19
C PHE A 47 -16.90 -2.24 -16.40
N ASN A 48 -17.22 -1.75 -17.59
CA ASN A 48 -17.30 -0.31 -17.85
C ASN A 48 -18.39 0.35 -16.98
N VAL A 49 -19.55 -0.29 -16.83
CA VAL A 49 -20.59 0.18 -15.89
C VAL A 49 -20.07 0.16 -14.45
N GLY A 50 -19.35 -0.89 -14.05
CA GLY A 50 -18.68 -0.97 -12.74
C GLY A 50 -17.75 0.21 -12.48
N TYR A 51 -16.84 0.52 -13.42
CA TYR A 51 -15.94 1.68 -13.31
C TYR A 51 -16.69 3.01 -13.24
N GLU A 52 -17.72 3.21 -14.04
CA GLU A 52 -18.53 4.42 -14.00
C GLU A 52 -19.24 4.61 -12.66
N ILE A 53 -19.71 3.52 -12.04
CA ILE A 53 -20.26 3.54 -10.68
C ILE A 53 -19.18 3.94 -9.67
N LEU A 54 -18.00 3.29 -9.70
CA LEU A 54 -16.88 3.61 -8.80
C LEU A 54 -16.44 5.09 -8.92
N ARG A 55 -16.39 5.62 -10.15
CA ARG A 55 -16.09 7.04 -10.41
C ARG A 55 -17.14 7.96 -9.81
N LYS A 56 -18.43 7.69 -10.03
CA LYS A 56 -19.53 8.49 -9.45
C LYS A 56 -19.54 8.47 -7.93
N LEU A 57 -19.11 7.36 -7.33
CA LEU A 57 -18.97 7.20 -5.87
C LEU A 57 -17.72 7.90 -5.31
N GLY A 58 -16.79 8.32 -6.17
CA GLY A 58 -15.54 8.98 -5.79
C GLY A 58 -14.54 8.03 -5.14
N ILE A 59 -14.54 6.75 -5.57
CA ILE A 59 -13.69 5.69 -5.02
C ILE A 59 -12.85 5.06 -6.14
N SER A 60 -12.16 5.90 -6.91
CA SER A 60 -11.25 5.48 -7.99
C SER A 60 -10.13 4.56 -7.52
N ASP A 61 -9.74 4.68 -6.24
CA ASP A 61 -8.73 3.82 -5.62
C ASP A 61 -9.18 2.33 -5.56
N CYS A 62 -10.47 2.05 -5.77
CA CYS A 62 -11.04 0.70 -5.85
C CYS A 62 -11.01 0.10 -7.27
N PHE A 63 -10.33 0.73 -8.24
CA PHE A 63 -10.27 0.19 -9.59
C PHE A 63 -9.57 -1.16 -9.59
N PHE A 64 -10.16 -2.12 -10.28
CA PHE A 64 -9.74 -3.52 -10.31
C PHE A 64 -9.17 -3.89 -11.68
N ASN A 65 -8.52 -5.05 -11.77
CA ASN A 65 -7.99 -5.55 -13.04
C ASN A 65 -9.08 -6.24 -13.86
N ILE A 66 -9.13 -5.99 -15.17
CA ILE A 66 -10.07 -6.65 -16.10
C ILE A 66 -9.40 -7.59 -17.10
N TYR A 67 -8.08 -7.70 -17.05
CA TYR A 67 -7.30 -8.49 -18.00
C TYR A 67 -6.90 -9.84 -17.39
N ASN A 68 -7.02 -10.90 -18.21
CA ASN A 68 -6.65 -12.28 -17.86
C ASN A 68 -7.26 -12.78 -16.55
N ILE A 69 -8.52 -12.42 -16.27
CA ILE A 69 -9.18 -12.84 -15.04
C ILE A 69 -9.56 -14.32 -15.17
N ASN A 70 -9.05 -15.13 -14.26
CA ASN A 70 -9.56 -16.46 -14.01
C ASN A 70 -10.74 -16.38 -13.03
N VAL A 71 -11.95 -16.66 -13.51
CA VAL A 71 -13.20 -16.56 -12.72
C VAL A 71 -13.17 -17.49 -11.50
N ASP A 72 -12.67 -18.71 -11.65
CA ASP A 72 -12.62 -19.67 -10.55
C ASP A 72 -11.62 -19.22 -9.49
N GLU A 73 -10.48 -18.65 -9.91
CA GLU A 73 -9.52 -18.02 -9.00
C GLU A 73 -10.15 -16.86 -8.22
N GLN A 74 -11.00 -16.03 -8.85
CA GLN A 74 -11.68 -14.94 -8.14
C GLN A 74 -12.71 -15.47 -7.14
N LYS A 75 -13.42 -16.56 -7.44
CA LYS A 75 -14.32 -17.21 -6.48
C LYS A 75 -13.55 -17.69 -5.24
N GLU A 76 -12.41 -18.34 -5.44
CA GLU A 76 -11.55 -18.78 -4.33
C GLU A 76 -11.04 -17.59 -3.49
N LYS A 77 -10.58 -16.51 -4.13
CA LYS A 77 -10.16 -15.28 -3.44
C LYS A 77 -11.31 -14.65 -2.63
N LYS A 78 -12.52 -14.63 -3.18
CA LYS A 78 -13.71 -14.17 -2.45
C LYS A 78 -13.97 -15.02 -1.20
N PHE A 79 -13.90 -16.35 -1.30
CA PHE A 79 -14.07 -17.23 -0.14
C PHE A 79 -13.04 -16.97 0.96
N LEU A 80 -11.78 -16.72 0.59
CA LEU A 80 -10.72 -16.33 1.54
C LEU A 80 -11.00 -14.96 2.17
N HIS A 81 -11.36 -13.96 1.37
CA HIS A 81 -11.74 -12.64 1.88
C HIS A 81 -12.89 -12.76 2.90
N ASP A 82 -13.96 -13.46 2.55
CA ASP A 82 -15.13 -13.61 3.41
C ASP A 82 -14.78 -14.38 4.69
N TYR A 83 -13.90 -15.38 4.60
CA TYR A 83 -13.36 -16.08 5.77
C TYR A 83 -12.66 -15.11 6.73
N PHE A 84 -11.71 -14.31 6.25
CA PHE A 84 -10.96 -13.38 7.11
C PHE A 84 -11.87 -12.30 7.72
N LYS A 85 -12.81 -11.74 6.94
CA LYS A 85 -13.77 -10.74 7.44
C LYS A 85 -14.72 -11.30 8.49
N ASN A 86 -15.06 -12.59 8.41
CA ASN A 86 -15.96 -13.25 9.36
C ASN A 86 -15.23 -14.01 10.49
N TYR A 87 -13.90 -14.05 10.47
CA TYR A 87 -13.10 -14.88 11.39
C TYR A 87 -13.44 -14.61 12.86
N GLU A 88 -13.44 -13.35 13.29
CA GLU A 88 -13.73 -12.99 14.68
C GLU A 88 -15.12 -13.42 15.14
N LYS A 89 -16.10 -13.37 14.23
CA LYS A 89 -17.46 -13.86 14.50
C LYS A 89 -17.47 -15.38 14.65
N MET A 90 -16.79 -16.10 13.75
CA MET A 90 -16.65 -17.56 13.81
C MET A 90 -15.85 -18.03 15.03
N ASN A 91 -14.91 -17.20 15.47
CA ASN A 91 -14.09 -17.37 16.65
C ASN A 91 -14.82 -16.94 17.94
N GLY A 92 -16.10 -16.60 17.88
CA GLY A 92 -16.90 -16.30 19.07
C GLY A 92 -17.17 -17.54 19.93
N GLU A 93 -17.52 -17.31 21.21
CA GLU A 93 -18.04 -18.38 22.06
C GLU A 93 -19.42 -18.85 21.57
N ASN A 94 -19.70 -20.14 21.67
CA ASN A 94 -20.98 -20.74 21.27
C ASN A 94 -21.41 -20.39 19.82
N PHE A 95 -20.44 -20.24 18.91
CA PHE A 95 -20.70 -19.84 17.53
C PHE A 95 -21.66 -20.78 16.78
N CYS A 96 -21.62 -22.08 17.11
CA CYS A 96 -22.47 -23.08 16.51
C CYS A 96 -22.98 -24.09 17.56
N ASN A 97 -24.10 -24.74 17.24
CA ASN A 97 -24.67 -25.86 18.00
C ASN A 97 -24.68 -27.09 17.09
N ASN A 98 -24.24 -28.25 17.60
CA ASN A 98 -24.16 -29.57 16.95
C ASN A 98 -24.21 -29.57 15.41
N ASP A 99 -25.39 -29.63 14.80
CA ASP A 99 -25.55 -29.77 13.35
C ASP A 99 -24.95 -28.59 12.57
N LYS A 100 -25.09 -27.36 13.08
CA LYS A 100 -24.46 -26.18 12.46
C LYS A 100 -22.93 -26.25 12.54
N CYS A 101 -22.38 -26.85 13.60
CA CYS A 101 -20.93 -27.01 13.70
C CYS A 101 -20.40 -27.94 12.61
N LYS A 102 -21.19 -28.95 12.21
CA LYS A 102 -20.82 -29.85 11.12
C LYS A 102 -20.60 -29.09 9.81
N GLU A 103 -21.55 -28.24 9.42
CA GLU A 103 -21.45 -27.39 8.22
C GLU A 103 -20.25 -26.43 8.28
N TYR A 104 -19.98 -25.83 9.44
CA TYR A 104 -18.81 -24.96 9.60
C TYR A 104 -17.48 -25.71 9.51
N CYS A 105 -17.42 -26.95 10.01
CA CYS A 105 -16.22 -27.78 9.87
C CYS A 105 -15.92 -28.12 8.42
N GLU A 106 -16.95 -28.43 7.61
CA GLU A 106 -16.80 -28.63 6.17
C GLU A 106 -16.30 -27.35 5.47
N TYR A 107 -16.89 -26.21 5.80
CA TYR A 107 -16.44 -24.91 5.30
C TYR A 107 -14.98 -24.62 5.65
N ILE A 108 -14.55 -24.88 6.90
CA ILE A 108 -13.16 -24.67 7.33
C ILE A 108 -12.19 -25.60 6.58
N LEU A 109 -12.57 -26.86 6.32
CA LEU A 109 -11.75 -27.77 5.52
C LEU A 109 -11.58 -27.25 4.09
N PHE A 110 -12.65 -26.71 3.49
CA PHE A 110 -12.58 -26.06 2.19
C PHE A 110 -11.65 -24.83 2.21
N ILE A 111 -11.82 -23.95 3.20
CA ILE A 111 -10.94 -22.78 3.35
C ILE A 111 -9.49 -23.18 3.58
N ASN A 112 -9.21 -24.24 4.33
CA ASN A 112 -7.83 -24.71 4.56
C ASN A 112 -7.12 -25.11 3.26
N LYS A 113 -7.85 -25.74 2.33
CA LYS A 113 -7.31 -26.05 1.00
C LYS A 113 -6.92 -24.78 0.23
N LEU A 114 -7.78 -23.75 0.28
CA LEU A 114 -7.49 -22.46 -0.35
C LEU A 114 -6.34 -21.73 0.36
N TYR A 115 -6.34 -21.69 1.68
CA TYR A 115 -5.30 -21.07 2.49
C TYR A 115 -3.92 -21.66 2.15
N ARG A 116 -3.82 -22.99 2.06
CA ARG A 116 -2.60 -23.68 1.59
C ARG A 116 -2.20 -23.30 0.17
N LYS A 117 -3.17 -23.19 -0.75
CA LYS A 117 -2.92 -22.83 -2.16
C LYS A 117 -2.32 -21.44 -2.29
N TYR A 118 -2.75 -20.48 -1.45
CA TYR A 118 -2.41 -19.07 -1.61
C TYR A 118 -1.37 -18.52 -0.64
N ILE A 119 -1.08 -19.17 0.51
CA ILE A 119 -0.21 -18.59 1.54
C ILE A 119 1.18 -18.22 1.01
N ASN A 120 1.85 -19.11 0.27
CA ASN A 120 3.21 -18.86 -0.21
C ASN A 120 3.28 -17.79 -1.31
N SER A 121 2.20 -17.59 -2.07
CA SER A 121 2.13 -16.57 -3.12
C SER A 121 1.55 -15.24 -2.64
N SER A 122 0.94 -15.23 -1.45
CA SER A 122 0.25 -14.06 -0.89
C SER A 122 0.96 -13.48 0.33
N CYS A 123 1.93 -14.19 0.90
CA CYS A 123 2.68 -13.77 2.07
C CYS A 123 4.18 -13.84 1.81
N TYR A 124 4.89 -12.80 2.26
CA TYR A 124 6.34 -12.81 2.37
C TYR A 124 6.71 -12.54 3.81
N CYS A 125 7.70 -13.27 4.32
CA CYS A 125 8.10 -13.21 5.71
C CYS A 125 9.57 -12.84 5.80
N PHE A 126 9.90 -11.93 6.71
CA PHE A 126 11.27 -11.60 7.07
C PHE A 126 11.50 -11.88 8.54
N THR A 127 12.73 -12.30 8.87
CA THR A 127 13.12 -12.55 10.26
C THR A 127 12.96 -11.32 11.16
N SER A 128 13.23 -10.12 10.64
CA SER A 128 13.15 -8.86 11.39
C SER A 128 11.74 -8.26 11.47
N ASP A 129 10.91 -8.47 10.45
CA ASP A 129 9.68 -7.69 10.23
C ASP A 129 8.40 -8.53 10.32
N GLY A 130 8.53 -9.84 10.55
CA GLY A 130 7.42 -10.77 10.47
C GLY A 130 6.91 -10.96 9.05
N CYS A 131 5.68 -11.49 8.95
CA CYS A 131 5.02 -11.73 7.67
C CYS A 131 4.13 -10.55 7.26
N LYS A 132 4.18 -10.21 5.97
CA LYS A 132 3.38 -9.14 5.36
C LYS A 132 2.62 -9.67 4.14
N GLU A 133 1.45 -9.12 3.91
CA GLU A 133 0.59 -9.44 2.77
C GLU A 133 1.11 -8.81 1.49
N ILE A 134 1.21 -9.63 0.43
CA ILE A 134 1.36 -9.15 -0.96
C ILE A 134 0.00 -8.68 -1.49
N TYR A 135 -1.06 -9.40 -1.10
CA TYR A 135 -2.42 -9.17 -1.58
C TYR A 135 -3.42 -9.02 -0.42
N PRO A 136 -3.38 -7.88 0.30
CA PRO A 136 -4.22 -7.66 1.48
C PRO A 136 -5.73 -7.64 1.19
N TYR A 137 -6.13 -7.49 -0.07
CA TYR A 137 -7.55 -7.45 -0.49
C TYR A 137 -8.28 -8.81 -0.40
N TYR A 138 -7.56 -9.92 -0.21
CA TYR A 138 -8.19 -11.23 0.00
C TYR A 138 -7.44 -12.15 0.96
N PHE A 139 -6.18 -11.87 1.28
CA PHE A 139 -5.38 -12.74 2.12
C PHE A 139 -4.87 -12.00 3.35
N ASN A 140 -4.79 -12.71 4.48
CA ASN A 140 -4.18 -12.22 5.71
C ASN A 140 -3.06 -13.18 6.13
N CYS A 141 -1.86 -12.65 6.35
CA CYS A 141 -0.65 -13.43 6.63
C CYS A 141 -0.42 -13.66 8.12
N ASN A 142 -1.24 -13.07 8.98
CA ASN A 142 -1.17 -13.31 10.41
C ASN A 142 -1.66 -14.72 10.71
N ASP A 143 -0.77 -15.53 11.30
CA ASP A 143 -1.05 -16.92 11.66
C ASP A 143 -2.26 -17.06 12.62
N ASN A 144 -2.68 -16.00 13.32
CA ASN A 144 -3.93 -16.00 14.09
C ASN A 144 -5.19 -16.29 13.28
N TYR A 145 -5.14 -16.13 11.96
CA TYR A 145 -6.22 -16.48 11.05
C TYR A 145 -6.03 -17.84 10.37
N ASN A 146 -5.05 -18.64 10.78
CA ASN A 146 -4.85 -19.98 10.24
C ASN A 146 -6.11 -20.85 10.48
N PRO A 147 -6.70 -21.48 9.44
CA PRO A 147 -7.92 -22.28 9.57
C PRO A 147 -7.85 -23.38 10.62
N HIS A 148 -6.65 -23.87 10.95
CA HIS A 148 -6.43 -24.81 12.04
C HIS A 148 -6.96 -24.31 13.39
N LYS A 149 -6.81 -23.00 13.68
CA LYS A 149 -7.25 -22.41 14.95
C LYS A 149 -8.75 -22.49 15.12
N LEU A 150 -9.52 -22.20 14.07
CA LEU A 150 -10.97 -22.36 14.09
C LEU A 150 -11.39 -23.83 14.11
N PHE A 151 -10.70 -24.69 13.38
CA PHE A 151 -10.99 -26.13 13.35
C PHE A 151 -10.89 -26.77 14.75
N GLU A 152 -9.82 -26.43 15.50
CA GLU A 152 -9.64 -26.87 16.89
C GLU A 152 -10.71 -26.27 17.81
N LYS A 153 -10.97 -24.96 17.67
CA LYS A 153 -11.93 -24.25 18.52
C LYS A 153 -13.36 -24.76 18.37
N LEU A 154 -13.79 -25.04 17.14
CA LEU A 154 -15.09 -25.64 16.86
C LEU A 154 -15.13 -27.15 17.13
N GLN A 155 -14.01 -27.72 17.60
CA GLN A 155 -13.89 -29.12 17.97
C GLN A 155 -14.30 -30.08 16.84
N CYS A 156 -13.90 -29.74 15.61
CA CYS A 156 -14.30 -30.49 14.41
C CYS A 156 -13.86 -31.96 14.44
N ASN A 157 -12.78 -32.28 15.17
CA ASN A 157 -12.33 -33.65 15.40
C ASN A 157 -13.34 -34.53 16.17
N LYS A 158 -14.38 -33.96 16.78
CA LYS A 158 -15.47 -34.73 17.40
C LYS A 158 -16.36 -35.43 16.36
N PHE A 159 -16.38 -34.93 15.13
CA PHE A 159 -17.10 -35.56 14.04
C PHE A 159 -16.16 -36.56 13.35
N GLU A 160 -16.52 -37.83 13.40
CA GLU A 160 -15.74 -38.93 12.84
C GLU A 160 -15.39 -38.69 11.36
N GLU A 161 -16.28 -38.06 10.60
CA GLU A 161 -16.07 -37.69 9.21
C GLU A 161 -14.90 -36.71 8.99
N TYR A 162 -14.54 -35.89 9.97
CA TYR A 162 -13.53 -34.84 9.82
C TYR A 162 -12.24 -35.14 10.58
N HIS A 163 -12.18 -36.26 11.30
CA HIS A 163 -11.00 -36.69 12.03
C HIS A 163 -9.77 -36.72 11.08
N GLU A 164 -8.70 -36.04 11.46
CA GLU A 164 -7.41 -35.99 10.73
C GLU A 164 -7.48 -35.48 9.27
N LYS A 165 -8.62 -34.95 8.80
CA LYS A 165 -8.73 -34.42 7.43
C LYS A 165 -8.06 -33.07 7.23
N LEU A 166 -7.79 -32.34 8.31
CA LEU A 166 -7.18 -31.01 8.21
C LEU A 166 -5.66 -31.14 8.08
N GLU A 167 -5.15 -30.77 6.90
CA GLU A 167 -3.71 -30.63 6.68
C GLU A 167 -3.15 -29.43 7.46
N LYS A 168 -2.00 -29.62 8.11
CA LYS A 168 -1.27 -28.53 8.76
C LYS A 168 -0.63 -27.63 7.70
N VAL A 169 -0.97 -26.35 7.75
CA VAL A 169 -0.37 -25.32 6.90
C VAL A 169 0.57 -24.48 7.76
N ASN A 170 1.86 -24.55 7.46
CA ASN A 170 2.88 -23.74 8.12
C ASN A 170 2.97 -22.36 7.47
N THR A 171 3.34 -21.35 8.25
CA THR A 171 3.71 -20.03 7.72
C THR A 171 4.90 -20.13 6.78
N PRO A 172 5.02 -19.25 5.77
CA PRO A 172 6.19 -19.20 4.89
C PRO A 172 7.47 -19.06 5.70
N VAL A 173 8.55 -19.70 5.24
CA VAL A 173 9.85 -19.62 5.90
C VAL A 173 10.34 -18.17 5.82
N PRO A 174 10.64 -17.52 6.97
CA PRO A 174 11.15 -16.16 6.95
C PRO A 174 12.48 -16.07 6.22
N GLU A 175 12.56 -15.17 5.25
CA GLU A 175 13.81 -14.81 4.57
C GLU A 175 14.63 -13.85 5.45
N ASP A 176 15.95 -13.92 5.31
CA ASP A 176 16.85 -12.95 5.90
C ASP A 176 16.99 -11.75 4.95
N HIS A 177 16.77 -10.53 5.45
CA HIS A 177 16.82 -9.31 4.64
C HIS A 177 18.21 -9.08 4.02
N TYR A 178 19.28 -9.40 4.75
CA TYR A 178 20.65 -9.28 4.25
C TYR A 178 20.91 -10.30 3.14
N VAL A 179 20.44 -11.54 3.30
CA VAL A 179 20.58 -12.58 2.25
C VAL A 179 19.80 -12.19 1.00
N LYS A 180 18.56 -11.68 1.13
CA LYS A 180 17.76 -11.22 0.00
C LYS A 180 18.41 -10.03 -0.71
N MET A 181 18.87 -9.04 0.05
CA MET A 181 19.59 -7.88 -0.49
C MET A 181 20.83 -8.32 -1.28
N ILE A 182 21.65 -9.21 -0.72
CA ILE A 182 22.82 -9.75 -1.43
C ILE A 182 22.42 -10.51 -2.69
N ALA A 183 21.36 -11.32 -2.64
CA ALA A 183 20.87 -12.03 -3.81
C ALA A 183 20.40 -11.07 -4.93
N GLU A 184 19.68 -10.00 -4.56
CA GLU A 184 19.29 -8.95 -5.51
C GLU A 184 20.48 -8.22 -6.11
N ILE A 185 21.48 -7.86 -5.30
CA ILE A 185 22.73 -7.25 -5.78
C ILE A 185 23.46 -8.22 -6.71
N SER A 186 23.53 -9.52 -6.38
CA SER A 186 24.16 -10.55 -7.21
C SER A 186 23.52 -10.65 -8.60
N LEU A 187 22.19 -10.55 -8.67
CA LEU A 187 21.43 -10.66 -9.91
C LEU A 187 21.48 -9.39 -10.76
N LYS A 188 21.36 -8.21 -10.13
CA LYS A 188 21.26 -6.94 -10.86
C LYS A 188 22.61 -6.27 -11.08
N GLU A 189 23.48 -6.30 -10.08
CA GLU A 189 24.72 -5.53 -10.03
C GLU A 189 25.88 -6.36 -9.42
N PRO A 190 26.28 -7.48 -10.05
CA PRO A 190 27.25 -8.44 -9.48
C PRO A 190 28.62 -7.80 -9.18
N HIS A 191 28.95 -6.68 -9.83
CA HIS A 191 30.18 -5.94 -9.59
C HIS A 191 30.23 -5.28 -8.19
N LEU A 192 29.08 -4.96 -7.58
CA LEU A 192 29.02 -4.38 -6.23
C LEU A 192 29.37 -5.38 -5.14
N LEU A 193 29.15 -6.68 -5.35
CA LEU A 193 29.56 -7.73 -4.41
C LEU A 193 31.07 -7.75 -4.15
N ASN A 194 31.86 -7.33 -5.14
CA ASN A 194 33.32 -7.32 -5.08
C ASN A 194 33.90 -6.01 -4.55
N TRP A 195 33.09 -4.96 -4.39
CA TRP A 195 33.58 -3.66 -3.89
C TRP A 195 34.06 -3.77 -2.43
N GLY A 196 33.42 -4.60 -1.61
CA GLY A 196 33.84 -4.86 -0.23
C GLY A 196 35.11 -5.73 -0.10
N ASN A 197 35.48 -6.47 -1.15
CA ASN A 197 36.62 -7.39 -1.15
C ASN A 197 37.87 -6.82 -1.83
N LYS A 198 37.87 -5.55 -2.22
CA LYS A 198 39.07 -4.89 -2.77
C LYS A 198 40.03 -4.50 -1.65
N LYS A 199 40.59 -5.51 -0.98
CA LYS A 199 41.83 -5.37 -0.21
C LYS A 199 42.93 -5.00 -1.20
N SER A 200 43.58 -3.88 -0.92
CA SER A 200 44.64 -3.26 -1.72
C SER A 200 45.62 -4.28 -2.32
N SER A 201 45.62 -4.43 -3.63
CA SER A 201 46.74 -5.06 -4.32
C SER A 201 47.15 -4.20 -5.53
N ILE A 202 48.30 -3.55 -5.32
CA ILE A 202 49.31 -3.18 -6.31
C ILE A 202 48.91 -2.06 -7.28
N ILE A 203 49.10 -0.81 -6.84
CA ILE A 203 49.67 0.30 -7.63
C ILE A 203 50.58 1.09 -6.66
N PRO A 204 51.83 1.45 -7.00
CA PRO A 204 52.66 2.29 -6.13
C PRO A 204 51.99 3.65 -5.93
N GLU A 205 51.92 4.10 -4.68
CA GLU A 205 51.47 5.44 -4.30
C GLU A 205 52.21 6.51 -5.12
N VAL A 206 51.52 7.12 -6.06
CA VAL A 206 51.63 8.57 -6.19
C VAL A 206 50.59 9.11 -5.21
N VAL A 207 51.08 9.47 -4.03
CA VAL A 207 50.32 10.07 -2.93
C VAL A 207 49.45 11.22 -3.47
N PRO A 208 48.10 11.15 -3.40
CA PRO A 208 47.30 12.36 -3.31
C PRO A 208 47.27 12.75 -1.83
N ASP A 209 47.80 13.94 -1.51
CA ASP A 209 47.96 14.42 -0.15
C ASP A 209 46.68 14.23 0.69
N LYS A 210 46.88 13.60 1.84
CA LYS A 210 45.90 13.17 2.86
C LYS A 210 45.08 14.32 3.50
N ILE A 211 45.11 15.50 2.91
CA ILE A 211 44.50 16.74 3.42
C ILE A 211 43.13 17.00 2.76
N THR A 212 42.86 16.46 1.57
CA THR A 212 41.65 16.81 0.79
C THR A 212 40.42 15.90 1.02
N SER A 213 40.57 14.79 1.73
CA SER A 213 39.53 13.77 1.92
C SER A 213 38.88 13.74 3.31
N ASP A 214 39.23 14.70 4.19
CA ASP A 214 38.51 14.89 5.46
C ASP A 214 37.23 15.71 5.21
N PRO A 215 36.04 15.17 5.53
CA PRO A 215 34.76 15.88 5.40
C PRO A 215 34.78 17.26 6.08
N PHE A 216 35.50 17.42 7.19
CA PHE A 216 35.63 18.70 7.88
C PHE A 216 36.42 19.73 7.05
N TYR A 217 37.46 19.29 6.34
CA TYR A 217 38.27 20.17 5.51
C TYR A 217 37.52 20.60 4.24
N THR A 218 36.75 19.68 3.63
CA THR A 218 35.91 20.00 2.46
C THR A 218 34.81 21.00 2.83
N PHE A 219 34.20 20.85 4.01
CA PHE A 219 33.20 21.79 4.52
C PHE A 219 33.80 23.14 4.93
N ALA A 220 35.01 23.14 5.50
CA ALA A 220 35.74 24.36 5.85
C ALA A 220 36.14 25.17 4.61
N LEU A 221 36.60 24.53 3.53
CA LEU A 221 36.92 25.21 2.27
C LEU A 221 35.68 25.80 1.59
N GLY A 222 34.57 25.06 1.58
CA GLY A 222 33.31 25.55 1.03
C GLY A 222 32.78 26.77 1.78
N SER A 223 32.78 26.71 3.11
CA SER A 223 32.29 27.81 3.97
C SER A 223 33.19 29.05 3.92
N LEU A 224 34.53 28.90 3.89
CA LEU A 224 35.46 30.01 3.74
C LEU A 224 35.37 30.67 2.35
N GLY A 225 35.22 29.87 1.29
CA GLY A 225 34.99 30.39 -0.06
C GLY A 225 33.71 31.21 -0.17
N PHE A 226 32.62 30.73 0.43
CA PHE A 226 31.33 31.43 0.44
C PHE A 226 31.39 32.76 1.20
N LEU A 227 32.07 32.80 2.34
CA LEU A 227 32.32 34.03 3.10
C LEU A 227 33.15 35.04 2.31
N GLY A 228 34.15 34.58 1.55
CA GLY A 228 34.94 35.44 0.66
C GLY A 228 34.10 36.11 -0.42
N VAL A 229 33.19 35.36 -1.05
CA VAL A 229 32.25 35.90 -2.05
C VAL A 229 31.31 36.94 -1.43
N LEU A 230 30.77 36.68 -0.24
CA LEU A 230 29.91 37.63 0.48
C LEU A 230 30.66 38.92 0.85
N LEU A 231 31.94 38.85 1.23
CA LEU A 231 32.76 40.03 1.51
C LEU A 231 33.03 40.85 0.23
N ILE A 232 33.31 40.20 -0.90
CA ILE A 232 33.49 40.89 -2.19
C ILE A 232 32.18 41.58 -2.60
N LEU A 233 31.03 40.89 -2.50
CA LEU A 233 29.72 41.48 -2.77
C LEU A 233 29.41 42.65 -1.83
N PHE A 234 29.78 42.55 -0.55
CA PHE A 234 29.62 43.65 0.42
C PHE A 234 30.48 44.86 0.06
N ILE A 235 31.73 44.66 -0.36
CA ILE A 235 32.61 45.74 -0.83
C ILE A 235 32.06 46.37 -2.10
N LEU A 236 31.62 45.57 -3.08
CA LEU A 236 31.01 46.06 -4.32
C LEU A 236 29.70 46.79 -4.05
N TYR A 237 28.87 46.32 -3.12
CA TYR A 237 27.67 47.00 -2.67
C TYR A 237 28.00 48.33 -1.98
N LYS A 238 29.03 48.38 -1.14
CA LYS A 238 29.45 49.61 -0.44
C LYS A 238 30.09 50.63 -1.38
N VAL A 239 30.93 50.20 -2.31
CA VAL A 239 31.55 51.05 -3.35
C VAL A 239 30.50 51.49 -4.38
N GLY A 240 29.61 50.58 -4.78
CA GLY A 240 28.48 50.85 -5.65
C GLY A 240 27.47 51.81 -5.02
N SER A 241 27.18 51.69 -3.73
CA SER A 241 26.32 52.61 -2.96
C SER A 241 26.96 53.99 -2.78
N ASN A 242 28.29 54.07 -2.65
CA ASN A 242 29.02 55.34 -2.64
C ASN A 242 29.07 56.03 -4.02
N ILE A 243 29.04 55.25 -5.12
CA ILE A 243 28.91 55.78 -6.49
C ILE A 243 27.45 56.18 -6.79
N LEU A 244 26.46 55.42 -6.29
CA LEU A 244 25.03 55.73 -6.41
C LEU A 244 24.59 56.91 -5.53
N LEU A 245 25.22 57.14 -4.38
CA LEU A 245 25.01 58.35 -3.57
C LEU A 245 25.51 59.63 -4.26
N LYS A 246 26.40 59.51 -5.26
CA LYS A 246 26.84 60.64 -6.08
C LYS A 246 25.93 60.91 -7.30
N HIS A 247 25.02 59.99 -7.62
CA HIS A 247 24.09 60.10 -8.76
C HIS A 247 22.60 60.12 -8.39
N LYS A 248 22.25 60.00 -7.10
CA LYS A 248 20.86 60.03 -6.60
C LYS A 248 20.40 61.45 -6.23
N SER A 249 20.65 62.41 -7.11
CA SER A 249 20.02 63.73 -7.06
C SER A 249 19.47 64.11 -8.43
N PHE A 250 18.76 63.20 -9.09
CA PHE A 250 17.78 63.60 -10.09
C PHE A 250 16.68 62.54 -10.24
N PHE A 251 15.46 62.98 -9.91
CA PHE A 251 14.17 62.47 -10.38
C PHE A 251 13.66 61.11 -9.88
N THR A 252 12.81 61.19 -8.86
CA THR A 252 11.57 60.40 -8.78
C THR A 252 10.41 61.31 -9.19
N PRO A 253 9.41 60.81 -9.94
CA PRO A 253 8.05 61.09 -9.49
C PRO A 253 7.16 59.85 -9.46
N MET A 254 6.20 59.93 -8.53
CA MET A 254 5.14 58.98 -8.20
C MET A 254 4.28 58.52 -9.38
N GLY A 255 3.63 57.35 -9.19
CA GLY A 255 2.17 57.31 -9.25
C GLY A 255 1.53 56.09 -9.93
N SER A 256 0.77 55.33 -9.13
CA SER A 256 -0.53 54.69 -9.43
C SER A 256 -0.65 53.77 -10.65
N TYR A 257 -1.05 52.51 -10.43
CA TYR A 257 -2.43 52.06 -10.71
C TYR A 257 -2.64 50.59 -10.33
N PHE A 258 -3.68 50.34 -9.53
CA PHE A 258 -4.25 49.01 -9.35
C PHE A 258 -5.09 48.61 -10.57
N ASN A 259 -5.18 47.29 -10.75
CA ASN A 259 -6.23 46.52 -11.42
C ASN A 259 -5.98 46.14 -12.89
N ASN A 260 -5.78 44.85 -13.14
CA ASN A 260 -6.62 44.12 -14.10
C ASN A 260 -6.63 42.61 -13.83
N ARG A 261 -7.81 42.03 -14.04
CA ARG A 261 -8.14 40.61 -13.96
C ARG A 261 -7.67 39.86 -15.21
N ASP A 262 -7.58 38.54 -15.01
CA ASP A 262 -7.46 37.42 -15.96
C ASP A 262 -6.12 37.21 -16.66
N VAL A 263 -5.49 36.06 -16.37
CA VAL A 263 -5.32 34.92 -17.32
C VAL A 263 -4.89 33.65 -16.55
N ARG A 264 -5.87 32.75 -16.38
CA ARG A 264 -5.88 31.30 -16.69
C ARG A 264 -4.58 30.45 -16.53
N ASN A 265 -4.66 29.51 -15.57
CA ASN A 265 -4.14 28.12 -15.53
C ASN A 265 -2.77 27.79 -16.16
N ARG A 266 -1.83 27.42 -15.30
CA ARG A 266 -1.21 26.08 -15.24
C ARG A 266 -0.22 26.05 -14.06
N GLU A 267 -0.51 25.28 -13.03
CA GLU A 267 0.54 24.82 -12.13
C GLU A 267 0.23 23.41 -11.63
N SER A 268 1.29 22.61 -11.67
CA SER A 268 1.38 21.16 -11.55
C SER A 268 1.28 20.71 -10.10
N TYR A 269 0.41 19.75 -9.83
CA TYR A 269 0.29 19.04 -8.56
C TYR A 269 1.44 18.03 -8.41
N PHE A 270 2.57 18.44 -7.85
CA PHE A 270 3.59 17.55 -7.29
C PHE A 270 4.47 18.40 -6.38
N GLU A 271 4.18 18.43 -5.07
CA GLU A 271 5.08 18.81 -3.95
C GLU A 271 4.27 19.24 -2.71
N ASN A 272 3.42 18.35 -2.19
CA ASN A 272 2.77 18.59 -0.88
C ASN A 272 2.53 17.30 -0.08
N PHE A 273 3.29 16.24 -0.36
CA PHE A 273 3.06 14.92 0.25
C PHE A 273 4.00 14.59 1.43
N GLU A 274 5.08 15.35 1.67
CA GLU A 274 6.07 14.99 2.70
C GLU A 274 5.99 15.75 4.04
N GLN A 275 5.06 16.68 4.22
CA GLN A 275 5.02 17.50 5.45
C GLN A 275 3.86 17.23 6.42
N GLN A 276 3.16 16.10 6.32
CA GLN A 276 2.01 15.82 7.19
C GLN A 276 2.16 14.60 8.11
N PHE A 277 3.37 14.02 8.24
CA PHE A 277 3.61 12.81 9.04
C PHE A 277 4.14 13.04 10.47
N LEU A 278 4.24 14.28 10.94
CA LEU A 278 4.72 14.60 12.29
C LEU A 278 3.88 15.69 12.94
N GLU A 279 2.65 15.35 13.33
CA GLU A 279 1.87 15.99 14.42
C GLU A 279 0.42 15.49 14.31
N ASP A 280 0.03 14.52 15.14
CA ASP A 280 -0.85 14.84 16.27
C ASP A 280 -1.31 13.57 16.99
N GLU A 281 -1.02 13.59 18.29
CA GLU A 281 -1.45 12.65 19.29
C GLU A 281 -2.97 12.72 19.54
N VAL A 282 -3.54 11.52 19.71
CA VAL A 282 -4.65 11.16 20.59
C VAL A 282 -5.32 12.30 21.39
N GLN A 283 -6.59 12.59 21.07
CA GLN A 283 -7.61 12.93 22.09
C GLN A 283 -9.01 12.46 21.65
N PHE A 284 -9.55 11.47 22.38
CA PHE A 284 -10.93 11.03 22.27
C PHE A 284 -11.87 12.02 22.97
N ARG A 285 -12.95 12.45 22.29
CA ARG A 285 -14.17 12.93 22.94
C ARG A 285 -15.39 12.19 22.41
N HIS A 286 -16.15 11.63 23.36
CA HIS A 286 -17.46 11.02 23.18
C HIS A 286 -18.48 12.05 22.68
N GLY A 287 -19.28 11.65 21.69
CA GLY A 287 -20.44 12.40 21.20
C GLY A 287 -21.55 11.44 20.77
N ASN A 288 -22.54 11.31 21.64
CA ASN A 288 -23.73 10.49 21.52
C ASN A 288 -24.61 10.95 20.32
N THR A 289 -25.08 10.04 19.47
CA THR A 289 -26.28 10.29 18.63
C THR A 289 -26.99 8.97 18.31
N GLU A 290 -28.21 8.90 18.83
CA GLU A 290 -29.16 7.82 18.66
C GLU A 290 -29.73 7.74 17.23
N ASN A 291 -30.13 6.51 16.87
CA ASN A 291 -31.21 6.14 15.97
C ASN A 291 -31.11 6.49 14.47
N ARG A 292 -30.71 5.48 13.68
CA ARG A 292 -31.49 4.92 12.55
C ARG A 292 -30.89 3.59 12.08
N ARG A 293 -31.55 2.48 12.45
CA ARG A 293 -31.30 1.13 11.92
C ARG A 293 -32.02 0.98 10.58
N MET A 294 -31.30 0.72 9.49
CA MET A 294 -31.87 0.03 8.32
C MET A 294 -31.73 -1.49 8.55
N ARG A 295 -32.86 -2.20 8.59
CA ARG A 295 -32.91 -3.67 8.60
C ARG A 295 -33.23 -4.13 7.19
N ILE A 296 -32.34 -4.91 6.59
CA ILE A 296 -32.62 -5.69 5.38
C ILE A 296 -32.83 -7.13 5.87
N ALA A 297 -34.04 -7.65 5.72
CA ALA A 297 -34.37 -9.04 5.96
C ALA A 297 -34.51 -9.74 4.60
N TYR A 298 -33.87 -10.90 4.43
CA TYR A 298 -34.10 -11.81 3.33
C TYR A 298 -35.00 -12.94 3.83
N HIS A 299 -36.16 -13.13 3.19
CA HIS A 299 -36.95 -14.35 3.29
C HIS A 299 -36.60 -15.28 2.12
N GLN A 300 -36.45 -16.56 2.45
CA GLN A 300 -36.25 -17.68 1.53
C GLN A 300 -37.52 -17.99 0.73
N ALA A 301 -37.31 -18.48 -0.49
CA ALA A 301 -38.10 -19.53 -1.13
C ALA A 301 -37.12 -20.47 -1.85
#